data_AF-A0A504Y7C2-F1
#
_entry.id   AF-A0A504Y7C2-F1
#
_cell.length_a   1.000
_cell.length_b   1.000
_cell.length_c   1.000
_cell.angle_alpha   90.00
_cell.angle_beta   90.00
_cell.angle_gamma   90.00
#
_symmetry.space_group_name_H-M   'P 1'
#
loop_
_entity.id
_entity.type
_entity.pdbx_description
1 polymer ?
#
loop_
_entity_poly.entity_id
_entity_poly.type
_entity_poly.pdbx_seq_one_letter_code
_entity_poly.pdbx_strand_id
1 'polypeptide(L)'
;SKFYENELRKERLLQQQISQKLEQIRSLKEDIIRSGELESTSNYIARRFGVRAGLPGFLGKKLCPNLHIIPLDFARYTEASRAVRAVLSQYAVIPSENEADLNDQPGQAEDSRRIAMVAASLDEAYLDLTLHLAERQSWPEERRTFWPRPATGAKMLVCSAHSFAASLLSRCSCNRNKKSRSTVSPGLSNDSDTLKSSEADRTTVTTTGSIHTLDAGQQNVQLKKPVDLELAVCDQCGYLLRSGRRVFGTSAWEAVREIRFRVFCATRLTCSAGIGPNTLIAKIASDWSKPMGQFEVPRSREAVNEFMVQMPVRKVSLYFCLPLCLPL
;
A
#
# COMPACT_ATOMS: atom_id res chain seq x y z
N SER A 1 29.44 -37.19 -60.12
CA SER A 1 29.89 -38.22 -59.15
C SER A 1 28.82 -38.37 -58.08
N LYS A 2 28.44 -39.59 -57.69
CA LYS A 2 27.46 -39.87 -56.61
C LYS A 2 27.83 -39.16 -55.29
N PHE A 3 29.11 -38.86 -55.08
CA PHE A 3 29.60 -38.08 -53.95
C PHE A 3 29.02 -36.65 -53.93
N TYR A 4 29.04 -35.96 -55.08
CA TYR A 4 28.56 -34.58 -55.21
C TYR A 4 27.03 -34.49 -54.99
N GLU A 5 26.28 -35.46 -55.51
CA GLU A 5 24.82 -35.54 -55.29
C GLU A 5 24.45 -35.78 -53.82
N ASN A 6 25.25 -36.58 -53.10
CA ASN A 6 25.04 -36.81 -51.66
C ASN A 6 25.30 -35.55 -50.83
N GLU A 7 26.33 -34.77 -51.14
CA GLU A 7 26.58 -33.50 -50.44
C GLU A 7 25.48 -32.46 -50.71
N LEU A 8 25.02 -32.34 -51.96
CA LEU A 8 23.86 -31.51 -52.31
C LEU A 8 22.56 -31.94 -51.60
N ARG A 9 22.45 -33.21 -51.20
CA ARG A 9 21.31 -33.73 -50.45
C ARG A 9 21.41 -33.39 -48.96
N LYS A 10 22.61 -33.51 -48.37
CA LYS A 10 22.88 -33.09 -46.99
C LYS A 10 22.68 -31.58 -46.80
N GLU A 11 23.16 -30.78 -47.75
CA GLU A 11 23.02 -29.33 -47.71
C GLU A 11 21.54 -28.91 -47.73
N ARG A 12 20.73 -29.53 -48.60
CA ARG A 12 19.27 -29.32 -48.62
C ARG A 12 18.59 -29.71 -47.31
N LEU A 13 18.99 -30.83 -46.71
CA LEU A 13 18.45 -31.30 -45.43
C LEU A 13 18.81 -30.34 -44.29
N LEU A 14 20.05 -29.85 -44.27
CA LEU A 14 20.53 -28.89 -43.29
C LEU A 14 19.81 -27.55 -43.43
N GLN A 15 19.63 -27.05 -44.67
CA GLN A 15 18.85 -25.83 -44.92
C GLN A 15 17.40 -25.97 -44.46
N GLN A 16 16.79 -27.14 -44.65
CA GLN A 16 15.42 -27.43 -44.21
C GLN A 16 15.32 -27.49 -42.68
N GLN A 17 16.32 -28.03 -41.98
CA GLN A 17 16.39 -28.01 -40.52
C GLN A 17 16.61 -26.59 -39.96
N ILE A 18 17.46 -25.81 -40.63
CA ILE A 18 17.71 -24.41 -40.25
C ILE A 18 16.42 -23.59 -40.43
N SER A 19 15.71 -23.73 -41.55
CA SER A 19 14.47 -22.99 -41.79
C SER A 19 13.38 -23.35 -40.78
N GLN A 20 13.19 -24.65 -40.49
CA GLN A 20 12.25 -25.10 -39.47
C GLN A 20 12.58 -24.54 -38.08
N LYS A 21 13.85 -24.55 -37.67
CA LYS A 21 14.26 -23.97 -36.39
C LYS A 21 14.06 -22.46 -36.36
N LEU A 22 14.35 -21.75 -37.44
CA LEU A 22 14.14 -20.30 -37.54
C LEU A 22 12.66 -19.94 -37.43
N GLU A 23 11.77 -20.72 -38.03
CA GLU A 23 10.32 -20.53 -37.96
C GLU A 23 9.78 -20.82 -36.55
N GLN A 24 10.28 -21.87 -35.91
CA GLN A 24 9.98 -22.19 -34.51
C GLN A 24 10.42 -21.05 -33.58
N ILE A 25 11.64 -20.51 -33.77
CA ILE A 25 12.16 -19.35 -33.03
C ILE A 25 11.32 -18.09 -33.27
N ARG A 26 10.84 -17.85 -34.51
CA ARG A 26 9.97 -16.70 -34.82
C ARG A 26 8.62 -16.82 -34.13
N SER A 27 7.98 -17.99 -34.15
CA SER A 27 6.70 -18.18 -33.45
C SER A 27 6.83 -18.00 -31.93
N LEU A 28 7.92 -18.51 -31.34
CA LEU A 28 8.24 -18.28 -29.94
C LEU A 28 8.47 -16.80 -29.64
N LYS A 29 9.12 -16.06 -30.55
CA LYS A 29 9.33 -14.61 -30.40
C LYS A 29 8.02 -13.84 -30.35
N GLU A 30 7.03 -14.15 -31.18
CA GLU A 30 5.75 -13.43 -31.16
C GLU A 30 4.95 -13.69 -29.88
N ASP A 31 4.90 -14.95 -29.42
CA ASP A 31 4.28 -15.29 -28.14
C ASP A 31 5.01 -14.66 -26.96
N ILE A 32 6.36 -14.63 -26.99
CA ILE A 32 7.20 -13.97 -25.97
C ILE A 32 7.06 -12.44 -26.05
N ILE A 33 6.87 -11.82 -27.21
CA ILE A 33 6.68 -10.35 -27.29
C ILE A 33 5.32 -9.96 -26.69
N ARG A 34 4.29 -10.81 -26.85
CA ARG A 34 2.95 -10.58 -26.28
C ARG A 34 2.83 -10.94 -24.79
N SER A 35 3.67 -11.86 -24.29
CA SER A 35 3.65 -12.37 -22.91
C SER A 35 4.90 -12.03 -22.08
N GLY A 36 5.90 -11.40 -22.69
CA GLY A 36 7.22 -11.13 -22.10
C GLY A 36 7.41 -9.69 -21.65
N GLU A 37 6.33 -8.92 -21.58
CA GLU A 37 6.35 -7.69 -20.78
C GLU A 37 6.76 -8.06 -19.35
N LEU A 38 7.78 -7.35 -18.86
CA LEU A 38 8.28 -7.52 -17.51
C LEU A 38 7.22 -7.02 -16.53
N GLU A 39 6.80 -7.87 -15.60
CA GLU A 39 5.78 -7.47 -14.63
C GLU A 39 6.33 -6.38 -13.70
N SER A 40 5.68 -5.22 -13.69
CA SER A 40 6.07 -4.10 -12.82
C SER A 40 5.75 -4.39 -11.35
N THR A 41 4.61 -5.01 -11.06
CA THR A 41 4.18 -5.40 -9.72
C THR A 41 3.09 -6.46 -9.77
N SER A 42 2.86 -7.13 -8.64
CA SER A 42 1.82 -8.16 -8.47
C SER A 42 1.08 -7.95 -7.15
N ASN A 43 -0.22 -8.26 -7.14
CA ASN A 43 -1.03 -8.19 -5.92
C ASN A 43 -0.65 -9.29 -4.91
N TYR A 44 -1.07 -9.14 -3.64
CA TYR A 44 -0.70 -10.09 -2.59
C TYR A 44 -1.20 -11.53 -2.83
N ILE A 45 -2.26 -11.72 -3.62
CA ILE A 45 -2.78 -13.05 -3.98
C ILE A 45 -1.81 -13.74 -4.94
N ALA A 46 -1.45 -13.08 -6.04
CA ALA A 46 -0.46 -13.60 -7.01
C ALA A 46 0.91 -13.83 -6.35
N ARG A 47 1.28 -12.97 -5.38
CA ARG A 47 2.52 -13.15 -4.62
C ARG A 47 2.61 -14.46 -3.84
N ARG A 48 1.49 -15.09 -3.48
CA ARG A 48 1.49 -16.41 -2.83
C ARG A 48 1.98 -17.52 -3.76
N PHE A 49 1.85 -17.33 -5.07
CA PHE A 49 2.30 -18.26 -6.11
C PHE A 49 3.74 -17.95 -6.60
N GLY A 50 4.45 -17.02 -5.96
CA GLY A 50 5.81 -16.65 -6.35
C GLY A 50 5.92 -15.56 -7.42
N VAL A 51 4.80 -15.07 -7.95
CA VAL A 51 4.77 -13.96 -8.91
C VAL A 51 5.25 -12.66 -8.24
N ARG A 52 6.26 -11.99 -8.79
CA ARG A 52 6.91 -10.80 -8.21
C ARG A 52 7.24 -9.78 -9.31
N ALA A 53 7.44 -8.53 -8.90
CA ALA A 53 8.01 -7.51 -9.78
C ALA A 53 9.34 -7.99 -10.39
N GLY A 54 9.58 -7.68 -11.66
CA GLY A 54 10.75 -8.15 -12.41
C GLY A 54 10.65 -9.59 -12.92
N LEU A 55 9.51 -10.27 -12.74
CA LEU A 55 9.24 -11.57 -13.34
C LEU A 55 8.68 -11.38 -14.76
N PRO A 56 9.19 -12.09 -15.79
CA PRO A 56 8.56 -12.08 -17.11
C PRO A 56 7.13 -12.66 -17.06
N GLY A 57 6.18 -12.03 -17.74
CA GLY A 57 4.76 -12.44 -17.69
C GLY A 57 4.50 -13.90 -18.07
N PHE A 58 5.23 -14.46 -19.04
CA PHE A 58 5.10 -15.87 -19.42
C PHE A 58 5.46 -16.83 -18.27
N LEU A 59 6.44 -16.45 -17.44
CA LEU A 59 6.83 -17.23 -16.27
C LEU A 59 5.82 -17.03 -15.13
N GLY A 60 5.27 -15.82 -14.98
CA GLY A 60 4.13 -15.54 -14.11
C GLY A 60 2.92 -16.43 -14.41
N LYS A 61 2.58 -16.60 -15.69
CA LYS A 61 1.51 -17.49 -16.16
C LYS A 61 1.80 -18.97 -15.91
N LYS A 62 3.06 -19.41 -15.98
CA LYS A 62 3.44 -20.78 -15.62
C LYS A 62 3.27 -21.04 -14.12
N LEU A 63 3.63 -20.07 -13.28
CA LEU A 63 3.45 -20.16 -11.82
C LEU A 63 1.98 -20.07 -11.41
N CYS A 64 1.18 -19.25 -12.11
CA CYS A 64 -0.22 -19.03 -11.84
C CYS A 64 -1.01 -18.98 -13.16
N PRO A 65 -1.61 -20.11 -13.60
CA PRO A 65 -2.34 -20.17 -14.88
C PRO A 65 -3.50 -19.17 -14.98
N ASN A 66 -4.15 -18.89 -13.85
CA ASN A 66 -5.25 -17.93 -13.72
C ASN A 66 -4.78 -16.48 -13.52
N LEU A 67 -3.49 -16.18 -13.69
CA LEU A 67 -2.96 -14.83 -13.54
C LEU A 67 -3.55 -13.91 -14.61
N HIS A 68 -4.07 -12.76 -14.22
CA HIS A 68 -4.53 -11.74 -15.16
C HIS A 68 -3.49 -10.63 -15.20
N ILE A 69 -2.89 -10.44 -16.37
CA ILE A 69 -1.91 -9.35 -16.63
C ILE A 69 -2.69 -8.16 -17.16
N ILE A 70 -2.61 -7.03 -16.45
CA ILE A 70 -3.34 -5.80 -16.77
C ILE A 70 -2.33 -4.78 -17.31
N PRO A 71 -2.60 -4.12 -18.45
CA PRO A 71 -1.73 -3.07 -18.99
C PRO A 71 -1.52 -1.91 -18.01
N LEU A 72 -0.36 -1.26 -18.09
CA LEU A 72 -0.01 -0.13 -17.24
C LEU A 72 -0.83 1.12 -17.60
N ASP A 73 -1.34 1.81 -16.58
CA ASP A 73 -2.02 3.09 -16.70
C ASP A 73 -1.36 4.13 -15.78
N PHE A 74 -0.30 4.76 -16.29
CA PHE A 74 0.48 5.75 -15.53
C PHE A 74 -0.32 7.00 -15.16
N ALA A 75 -1.37 7.35 -15.93
CA ALA A 75 -2.22 8.48 -15.61
C ALA A 75 -2.98 8.23 -14.30
N ARG A 76 -3.59 7.05 -14.15
CA ARG A 76 -4.27 6.66 -12.91
C ARG A 76 -3.32 6.54 -11.73
N TYR A 77 -2.12 6.01 -11.93
CA TYR A 77 -1.12 5.91 -10.84
C TYR A 77 -0.67 7.29 -10.38
N THR A 78 -0.47 8.22 -11.31
CA THR A 78 -0.08 9.60 -11.00
C THR A 78 -1.19 10.34 -10.26
N GLU A 79 -2.45 10.17 -10.67
CA GLU A 79 -3.60 10.74 -9.99
C GLU A 79 -3.75 10.20 -8.56
N ALA A 80 -3.66 8.87 -8.39
CA ALA A 80 -3.70 8.24 -7.07
C ALA A 80 -2.53 8.71 -6.19
N SER A 81 -1.32 8.79 -6.73
CA SER A 81 -0.13 9.30 -6.04
C SER A 81 -0.33 10.75 -5.57
N ARG A 82 -0.89 11.60 -6.44
CA ARG A 82 -1.22 12.99 -6.09
C ARG A 82 -2.19 13.07 -4.92
N ALA A 83 -3.25 12.25 -4.93
CA ALA A 83 -4.21 12.19 -3.83
C ALA A 83 -3.56 11.73 -2.51
N VAL A 84 -2.67 10.74 -2.56
CA VAL A 84 -1.88 10.31 -1.38
C VAL A 84 -1.01 11.46 -0.87
N ARG A 85 -0.22 12.08 -1.77
CA ARG A 85 0.70 13.18 -1.41
C ARG A 85 -0.02 14.38 -0.83
N ALA A 86 -1.23 14.70 -1.30
CA ALA A 86 -2.07 15.75 -0.74
C ALA A 86 -2.53 15.48 0.71
N VAL A 87 -2.64 14.20 1.10
CA VAL A 87 -2.85 13.83 2.51
C VAL A 87 -1.55 13.96 3.29
N LEU A 88 -0.45 13.43 2.74
CA LEU A 88 0.86 13.42 3.41
C LEU A 88 1.43 14.82 3.69
N SER A 89 1.26 15.76 2.76
CA SER A 89 1.77 17.14 2.90
C SER A 89 1.18 17.88 4.10
N GLN A 90 0.01 17.47 4.59
CA GLN A 90 -0.64 18.07 5.77
C GLN A 90 0.07 17.72 7.08
N TYR A 91 0.94 16.71 7.07
CA TYR A 91 1.70 16.25 8.24
C TYR A 91 3.16 16.69 8.20
N ALA A 92 3.64 17.17 7.05
CA ALA A 92 5.04 17.42 6.78
C ALA A 92 5.26 18.92 6.54
N VAL A 93 5.10 19.73 7.59
CA VAL A 93 5.26 21.20 7.53
C VAL A 93 6.57 21.59 8.21
N ILE A 94 7.44 22.32 7.50
CA ILE A 94 8.64 22.96 8.07
C ILE A 94 8.26 24.39 8.49
N PRO A 95 8.74 24.92 9.63
CA PRO A 95 8.52 26.30 10.01
C PRO A 95 9.33 27.17 9.05
N SER A 96 8.72 28.23 8.53
CA SER A 96 9.45 29.23 7.75
C SER A 96 10.38 30.02 8.68
N GLU A 97 11.58 29.51 8.93
CA GLU A 97 12.63 30.31 9.54
C GLU A 97 13.26 31.18 8.43
N ASN A 98 12.98 32.47 8.51
CA ASN A 98 13.56 33.59 7.76
C ASN A 98 13.05 33.83 6.32
N GLU A 99 12.03 34.69 6.22
CA GLU A 99 11.64 35.51 5.06
C GLU A 99 12.72 36.57 4.69
N ALA A 100 14.01 36.22 4.73
CA ALA A 100 15.11 37.19 4.51
C ALA A 100 15.93 36.93 3.24
N ASP A 101 15.91 35.73 2.65
CA ASP A 101 16.79 35.37 1.53
C ASP A 101 16.07 35.03 0.21
N LEU A 102 14.78 35.39 0.06
CA LEU A 102 14.02 35.17 -1.19
C LEU A 102 13.57 36.49 -1.83
N ASN A 103 14.54 37.39 -2.05
CA ASN A 103 14.39 38.50 -3.01
C ASN A 103 15.39 38.32 -4.15
N ASP A 104 15.20 37.29 -4.98
CA ASP A 104 15.51 37.41 -6.42
C ASP A 104 14.87 36.26 -7.20
N GLN A 105 13.66 36.49 -7.72
CA GLN A 105 13.13 36.01 -9.01
C GLN A 105 11.59 36.13 -9.04
N PRO A 106 11.02 37.04 -9.85
CA PRO A 106 9.57 37.16 -10.00
C PRO A 106 9.09 36.07 -10.98
N GLY A 107 8.18 35.19 -10.55
CA GLY A 107 7.47 34.33 -11.52
C GLY A 107 6.77 33.06 -11.05
N GLN A 108 6.76 32.67 -9.76
CA GLN A 108 5.97 31.52 -9.29
C GLN A 108 5.37 31.81 -7.91
N ALA A 109 4.25 32.54 -7.90
CA ALA A 109 3.42 32.70 -6.73
C ALA A 109 2.46 31.52 -6.61
N GLU A 110 2.28 31.05 -5.36
CA GLU A 110 1.41 29.97 -4.85
C GLU A 110 2.17 28.69 -4.43
N ASP A 111 2.39 28.60 -3.11
CA ASP A 111 2.74 27.41 -2.30
C ASP A 111 4.19 27.27 -1.79
N SER A 112 4.82 28.37 -1.35
CA SER A 112 6.16 28.41 -0.71
C SER A 112 6.24 27.81 0.71
N ARG A 113 5.40 26.83 1.07
CA ARG A 113 5.62 26.02 2.28
C ARG A 113 6.67 24.97 1.95
N ARG A 114 7.86 25.04 2.57
CA ARG A 114 8.84 23.94 2.47
C ARG A 114 8.22 22.67 3.09
N ILE A 115 7.94 21.67 2.26
CA ILE A 115 7.31 20.42 2.68
C ILE A 115 8.40 19.50 3.25
N ALA A 116 8.24 19.04 4.49
CA ALA A 116 9.14 18.08 5.15
C ALA A 116 8.93 16.63 4.64
N MET A 117 8.76 16.48 3.33
CA MET A 117 8.43 15.22 2.68
C MET A 117 9.30 15.02 1.44
N VAL A 118 9.88 13.83 1.31
CA VAL A 118 10.60 13.40 0.13
C VAL A 118 9.85 12.25 -0.51
N ALA A 119 9.26 12.48 -1.69
CA ALA A 119 8.65 11.42 -2.49
C ALA A 119 9.74 10.66 -3.26
N ALA A 120 9.96 9.39 -2.94
CA ALA A 120 10.96 8.55 -3.61
C ALA A 120 10.43 7.93 -4.91
N SER A 121 9.12 7.66 -4.97
CA SER A 121 8.42 7.13 -6.15
C SER A 121 6.96 7.60 -6.17
N LEU A 122 6.13 7.03 -7.06
CA LEU A 122 4.68 7.26 -7.04
C LEU A 122 4.00 6.67 -5.79
N ASP A 123 4.57 5.62 -5.20
CA ASP A 123 4.00 4.84 -4.11
C ASP A 123 4.82 4.86 -2.80
N GLU A 124 5.98 5.54 -2.78
CA GLU A 124 6.85 5.67 -1.62
C GLU A 124 7.19 7.14 -1.31
N ALA A 125 7.10 7.51 -0.03
CA ALA A 125 7.47 8.82 0.48
C ALA A 125 8.00 8.73 1.92
N TYR A 126 8.91 9.63 2.26
CA TYR A 126 9.47 9.82 3.60
C TYR A 126 8.95 11.13 4.17
N LEU A 127 8.54 11.12 5.43
CA LEU A 127 8.03 12.30 6.13
C LEU A 127 8.85 12.51 7.41
N ASP A 128 9.20 13.75 7.70
CA ASP A 128 9.60 14.15 9.04
C ASP A 128 8.37 14.64 9.80
N LEU A 129 7.96 13.87 10.81
CA LEU A 129 6.80 14.15 11.64
C LEU A 129 7.16 14.90 12.93
N THR A 130 8.43 15.27 13.15
CA THR A 130 8.93 15.78 14.43
C THR A 130 8.11 16.97 14.92
N LEU A 131 7.88 17.97 14.05
CA LEU A 131 7.12 19.18 14.39
C LEU A 131 5.63 18.89 14.54
N HIS A 132 5.07 18.11 13.61
CA HIS A 132 3.67 17.70 13.69
C HIS A 132 3.37 17.00 15.02
N LEU A 133 4.25 16.11 15.48
CA LEU A 133 4.09 15.41 16.75
C LEU A 133 4.20 16.34 17.95
N ALA A 134 5.10 17.34 17.91
CA ALA A 134 5.20 18.35 18.96
C ALA A 134 3.92 19.17 19.09
N GLU A 135 3.38 19.67 17.97
CA GLU A 135 2.11 20.40 17.96
C GLU A 135 0.93 19.52 18.36
N ARG A 136 0.89 18.27 17.88
CA ARG A 136 -0.19 17.33 18.11
C ARG A 136 -0.42 17.02 19.59
N GLN A 137 0.59 17.19 20.45
CA GLN A 137 0.42 16.98 21.89
C GLN A 137 -0.61 17.92 22.52
N SER A 138 -0.77 19.14 21.98
CA SER A 138 -1.76 20.11 22.47
C SER A 138 -3.08 20.07 21.69
N TRP A 139 -3.22 19.17 20.70
CA TRP A 139 -4.41 19.16 19.85
C TRP A 139 -5.64 18.56 20.55
N PRO A 140 -6.79 19.26 20.47
CA PRO A 140 -8.04 18.75 21.00
C PRO A 140 -8.53 17.54 20.17
N GLU A 141 -9.45 16.76 20.73
CA GLU A 141 -9.92 15.50 20.14
C GLU A 141 -10.55 15.72 18.75
N GLU A 142 -11.25 16.85 18.56
CA GLU A 142 -11.97 17.20 17.35
C GLU A 142 -11.03 17.33 16.16
N ARG A 143 -9.81 17.87 16.36
CA ARG A 143 -8.80 17.98 15.29
C ARG A 143 -8.20 16.64 14.89
N ARG A 144 -8.35 15.60 15.72
CA ARG A 144 -7.86 14.23 15.50
C ARG A 144 -8.99 13.24 15.23
N THR A 145 -10.19 13.76 14.93
CA THR A 145 -11.39 12.95 14.71
C THR A 145 -11.76 12.94 13.23
N PHE A 146 -11.90 11.74 12.66
CA PHE A 146 -12.23 11.56 11.25
C PHE A 146 -13.36 10.55 11.05
N TRP A 147 -14.07 10.70 9.94
CA TRP A 147 -15.11 9.77 9.50
C TRP A 147 -14.62 8.99 8.28
N PRO A 148 -15.05 7.72 8.09
CA PRO A 148 -14.64 6.89 6.97
C PRO A 148 -15.35 7.33 5.68
N ARG A 149 -15.02 8.52 5.17
CA ARG A 149 -15.57 9.13 3.96
C ARG A 149 -14.52 10.04 3.30
N PRO A 150 -14.53 10.19 1.97
CA PRO A 150 -13.54 11.00 1.27
C PRO A 150 -13.69 12.51 1.55
N ALA A 151 -14.92 12.97 1.75
CA ALA A 151 -15.24 14.36 2.05
C ALA A 151 -16.50 14.45 2.91
N THR A 152 -16.72 15.60 3.55
CA THR A 152 -17.97 15.89 4.27
C THR A 152 -19.16 15.77 3.32
N GLY A 153 -20.21 15.06 3.74
CA GLY A 153 -21.40 14.79 2.92
C GLY A 153 -21.27 13.60 1.95
N ALA A 154 -20.06 13.07 1.72
CA ALA A 154 -19.89 11.89 0.88
C ALA A 154 -20.35 10.59 1.58
N LYS A 155 -20.66 9.57 0.77
CA LYS A 155 -21.04 8.23 1.26
C LYS A 155 -19.93 7.61 2.11
N MET A 156 -20.33 6.94 3.18
CA MET A 156 -19.43 6.20 4.07
C MET A 156 -18.80 5.02 3.32
N LEU A 157 -17.49 4.87 3.49
CA LEU A 157 -16.66 3.80 2.91
C LEU A 157 -16.67 2.56 3.81
N VAL A 158 -17.85 2.13 4.21
CA VAL A 158 -18.06 1.04 5.16
C VAL A 158 -18.83 -0.09 4.48
N CYS A 159 -18.43 -1.32 4.76
CA CYS A 159 -19.10 -2.50 4.25
C CYS A 159 -20.49 -2.63 4.89
N SER A 160 -21.52 -2.71 4.04
CA SER A 160 -22.91 -2.89 4.49
C SER A 160 -23.16 -4.19 5.24
N ALA A 161 -22.32 -5.22 5.02
CA ALA A 161 -22.50 -6.53 5.62
C ALA A 161 -21.94 -6.67 7.06
N HIS A 162 -21.15 -5.69 7.53
CA HIS A 162 -20.47 -5.76 8.84
C HIS A 162 -20.88 -4.63 9.79
N SER A 163 -21.97 -3.91 9.48
CA SER A 163 -22.40 -2.74 10.24
C SER A 163 -22.95 -3.06 11.65
N PHE A 164 -23.19 -4.32 11.99
CA PHE A 164 -23.69 -4.74 13.31
C PHE A 164 -23.02 -6.05 13.75
N ALA A 165 -22.33 -5.98 14.90
CA ALA A 165 -21.94 -7.08 15.80
C ALA A 165 -21.38 -8.41 15.22
N ALA A 166 -20.12 -8.68 15.57
CA ALA A 166 -19.58 -9.99 15.95
C ALA A 166 -19.80 -11.20 15.00
N SER A 167 -19.03 -11.28 13.92
CA SER A 167 -18.22 -12.48 13.63
C SER A 167 -17.16 -12.15 12.57
N LEU A 168 -15.89 -12.17 12.98
CA LEU A 168 -14.74 -11.89 12.11
C LEU A 168 -14.43 -12.99 11.07
N LEU A 169 -15.35 -13.94 10.87
CA LEU A 169 -15.12 -15.13 10.04
C LEU A 169 -16.30 -15.49 9.11
N SER A 170 -17.38 -14.73 9.09
CA SER A 170 -18.48 -14.98 8.16
C SER A 170 -18.22 -14.33 6.81
N ARG A 171 -18.29 -15.12 5.73
CA ARG A 171 -18.14 -14.64 4.35
C ARG A 171 -19.16 -13.52 4.10
N CYS A 172 -18.68 -12.32 3.80
CA CYS A 172 -19.51 -11.17 3.40
C CYS A 172 -20.54 -11.61 2.33
N SER A 173 -21.81 -11.22 2.49
CA SER A 173 -22.87 -11.39 1.48
C SER A 173 -23.06 -10.13 0.61
N CYS A 174 -22.06 -9.26 0.55
CA CYS A 174 -22.08 -7.99 -0.21
C CYS A 174 -22.23 -8.16 -1.74
N ASN A 175 -22.33 -9.40 -2.24
CA ASN A 175 -22.53 -9.71 -3.65
C ASN A 175 -23.96 -10.21 -4.02
N ARG A 176 -24.97 -10.12 -3.14
CA ARG A 176 -26.33 -10.58 -3.49
C ARG A 176 -27.16 -9.61 -4.35
N ASN A 177 -26.74 -8.35 -4.53
CA ASN A 177 -27.48 -7.37 -5.33
C ASN A 177 -26.64 -6.73 -6.46
N LYS A 178 -26.24 -7.52 -7.45
CA LYS A 178 -25.88 -7.00 -8.79
C LYS A 178 -26.82 -7.58 -9.86
N LYS A 179 -28.07 -7.12 -9.84
CA LYS A 179 -28.88 -6.93 -11.05
C LYS A 179 -29.33 -5.47 -11.08
N SER A 180 -28.53 -4.62 -11.70
CA SER A 180 -28.98 -3.60 -12.67
C SER A 180 -27.86 -2.59 -12.95
N ARG A 181 -27.56 -2.49 -14.23
CA ARG A 181 -26.78 -1.45 -14.89
C ARG A 181 -27.64 -0.20 -14.99
N SER A 182 -27.15 0.98 -14.56
CA SER A 182 -27.40 2.26 -15.25
C SER A 182 -26.65 3.43 -14.61
N THR A 183 -26.02 4.15 -15.51
CA THR A 183 -25.60 5.56 -15.56
C THR A 183 -26.50 6.62 -14.88
N VAL A 184 -25.85 7.76 -14.55
CA VAL A 184 -26.35 9.15 -14.35
C VAL A 184 -26.66 9.63 -12.91
N SER A 185 -25.84 10.63 -12.49
CA SER A 185 -26.06 11.93 -11.82
C SER A 185 -27.28 12.25 -10.91
N PRO A 186 -27.19 13.29 -10.06
CA PRO A 186 -27.92 13.39 -8.79
C PRO A 186 -29.28 14.08 -8.93
N GLY A 187 -30.27 13.58 -8.19
CA GLY A 187 -31.60 14.17 -8.04
C GLY A 187 -32.05 14.11 -6.59
N LEU A 188 -32.51 15.27 -6.12
CA LEU A 188 -33.11 15.54 -4.82
C LEU A 188 -34.38 14.71 -4.60
N SER A 189 -34.56 14.19 -3.40
CA SER A 189 -35.88 14.19 -2.74
C SER A 189 -35.70 14.01 -1.23
N ASN A 190 -36.34 14.91 -0.51
CA ASN A 190 -36.55 14.87 0.92
C ASN A 190 -37.30 13.59 1.31
N ASP A 191 -36.98 13.03 2.47
CA ASP A 191 -38.03 12.63 3.40
C ASP A 191 -37.49 12.73 4.83
N SER A 192 -38.23 13.52 5.58
CA SER A 192 -38.14 13.73 7.01
C SER A 192 -38.57 12.47 7.75
N ASP A 193 -37.78 12.04 8.73
CA ASP A 193 -38.37 11.39 9.90
C ASP A 193 -37.62 11.79 11.17
N THR A 194 -38.42 12.37 12.04
CA THR A 194 -38.09 12.84 13.38
C THR A 194 -38.25 11.66 14.33
N LEU A 195 -37.40 11.50 15.35
CA LEU A 195 -37.79 11.34 16.76
C LEU A 195 -36.62 10.89 17.66
N LYS A 196 -36.37 11.77 18.63
CA LYS A 196 -36.12 11.55 20.07
C LYS A 196 -34.82 10.92 20.57
N SER A 197 -34.11 11.81 21.28
CA SER A 197 -33.27 11.65 22.45
C SER A 197 -33.61 10.51 23.41
N SER A 198 -32.55 9.86 23.89
CA SER A 198 -32.39 9.56 25.32
C SER A 198 -30.91 9.41 25.66
N GLU A 199 -30.46 10.27 26.56
CA GLU A 199 -29.23 10.10 27.35
C GLU A 199 -29.30 8.80 28.14
N ALA A 200 -28.22 8.03 28.18
CA ALA A 200 -27.71 7.40 29.40
C ALA A 200 -26.45 6.58 29.12
N ASP A 201 -25.42 6.99 29.84
CA ASP A 201 -24.56 6.14 30.65
C ASP A 201 -23.15 5.79 30.17
N ARG A 202 -22.27 6.06 31.13
CA ARG A 202 -20.84 6.17 31.10
C ARG A 202 -20.31 4.88 31.70
N THR A 203 -19.58 4.08 30.94
CA THR A 203 -18.80 2.99 31.56
C THR A 203 -17.45 2.87 30.89
N THR A 204 -16.49 3.52 31.53
CA THR A 204 -15.06 3.28 31.44
C THR A 204 -14.78 1.81 31.75
N VAL A 205 -14.20 1.07 30.79
CA VAL A 205 -13.64 -0.26 31.06
C VAL A 205 -12.16 -0.23 30.72
N THR A 206 -11.38 0.00 31.77
CA THR A 206 -9.97 -0.34 31.88
C THR A 206 -9.91 -1.85 32.14
N THR A 207 -9.20 -2.64 31.34
CA THR A 207 -8.86 -4.01 31.73
C THR A 207 -7.48 -4.39 31.23
N THR A 208 -6.56 -4.31 32.19
CA THR A 208 -5.28 -5.00 32.24
C THR A 208 -5.45 -6.52 32.25
N GLY A 209 -4.59 -7.22 31.51
CA GLY A 209 -4.07 -8.58 31.74
C GLY A 209 -5.04 -9.72 32.10
N SER A 210 -5.02 -10.80 31.30
CA SER A 210 -5.23 -12.13 31.88
C SER A 210 -4.44 -13.22 31.17
N ILE A 211 -3.75 -14.00 32.01
CA ILE A 211 -3.06 -15.25 31.76
C ILE A 211 -4.12 -16.32 31.45
N HIS A 212 -3.86 -17.20 30.48
CA HIS A 212 -4.45 -18.54 30.43
C HIS A 212 -3.40 -19.56 30.01
N THR A 213 -3.03 -20.42 30.95
CA THR A 213 -2.56 -21.78 30.69
C THR A 213 -3.73 -22.60 30.16
N LEU A 214 -3.51 -23.43 29.13
CA LEU A 214 -4.09 -24.78 28.96
C LEU A 214 -3.52 -25.47 27.70
N ASP A 215 -3.08 -26.71 27.94
CA ASP A 215 -2.89 -27.91 27.13
C ASP A 215 -2.01 -28.02 25.87
N ALA A 216 -1.22 -29.09 25.93
CA ALA A 216 -0.29 -29.58 24.93
C ALA A 216 -1.02 -30.28 23.78
N GLY A 217 -0.55 -30.00 22.55
CA GLY A 217 -0.79 -30.82 21.38
C GLY A 217 -1.73 -30.22 20.34
N GLN A 218 -1.19 -29.38 19.46
CA GLN A 218 -1.35 -29.46 17.99
C GLN A 218 -0.89 -28.16 17.30
N GLN A 219 0.14 -28.32 16.46
CA GLN A 219 0.36 -27.59 15.21
C GLN A 219 0.51 -26.06 15.28
N ASN A 220 1.78 -25.64 15.36
CA ASN A 220 2.39 -24.46 14.73
C ASN A 220 1.40 -23.34 14.33
N VAL A 221 0.90 -22.61 15.34
CA VAL A 221 0.19 -21.36 15.13
C VAL A 221 1.21 -20.32 14.70
N GLN A 222 1.33 -20.13 13.39
CA GLN A 222 1.97 -18.96 12.81
C GLN A 222 1.23 -17.75 13.42
N LEU A 223 1.88 -17.06 14.38
CA LEU A 223 1.32 -15.89 15.06
C LEU A 223 0.80 -14.92 13.99
N LYS A 224 -0.52 -14.90 13.78
CA LYS A 224 -1.15 -13.92 12.90
C LYS A 224 -0.82 -12.56 13.51
N LYS A 225 -0.04 -11.75 12.80
CA LYS A 225 0.24 -10.37 13.21
C LYS A 225 -1.08 -9.70 13.61
N PRO A 226 -1.11 -8.93 14.70
CA PRO A 226 -2.33 -8.25 15.12
C PRO A 226 -2.82 -7.37 13.98
N VAL A 227 -4.06 -7.61 13.53
CA VAL A 227 -4.70 -6.82 12.48
C VAL A 227 -5.41 -5.66 13.14
N ASP A 228 -5.14 -4.44 12.68
CA ASP A 228 -5.88 -3.25 13.13
C ASP A 228 -7.33 -3.33 12.62
N LEU A 229 -8.22 -3.78 13.50
CA LEU A 229 -9.63 -3.99 13.17
C LEU A 229 -10.36 -2.72 12.74
N GLU A 230 -9.85 -1.53 13.11
CA GLU A 230 -10.48 -0.27 12.73
C GLU A 230 -10.16 0.18 11.32
N LEU A 231 -9.02 -0.30 10.78
CA LEU A 231 -8.55 -0.08 9.41
C LEU A 231 -8.72 -1.32 8.54
N ALA A 232 -9.26 -2.42 9.09
CA ALA A 232 -9.48 -3.65 8.35
C ALA A 232 -10.51 -3.43 7.23
N VAL A 233 -10.19 -3.97 6.06
CA VAL A 233 -11.00 -3.87 4.84
C VAL A 233 -11.61 -5.22 4.49
N CYS A 234 -12.81 -5.19 3.90
CA CYS A 234 -13.47 -6.38 3.40
C CYS A 234 -12.80 -6.88 2.12
N ASP A 235 -12.38 -8.16 2.11
CA ASP A 235 -11.75 -8.79 0.95
C ASP A 235 -12.63 -8.82 -0.32
N GLN A 236 -13.95 -8.66 -0.18
CA GLN A 236 -14.88 -8.71 -1.30
C GLN A 236 -15.19 -7.34 -1.90
N CYS A 237 -15.52 -6.35 -1.06
CA CYS A 237 -15.95 -5.02 -1.54
C CYS A 237 -14.89 -3.93 -1.36
N GLY A 238 -13.81 -4.21 -0.64
CA GLY A 238 -12.73 -3.25 -0.38
C GLY A 238 -13.12 -2.07 0.50
N TYR A 239 -14.23 -2.15 1.25
CA TYR A 239 -14.64 -1.14 2.24
C TYR A 239 -14.22 -1.51 3.65
N LEU A 240 -14.15 -0.52 4.54
CA LEU A 240 -13.85 -0.73 5.95
C LEU A 240 -14.90 -1.61 6.61
N LEU A 241 -14.46 -2.48 7.50
CA LEU A 241 -15.35 -3.37 8.24
C LEU A 241 -16.12 -2.62 9.33
N ARG A 242 -15.47 -1.67 10.02
CA ARG A 242 -16.05 -0.96 11.16
C ARG A 242 -16.60 0.40 10.74
N SER A 243 -17.84 0.71 11.12
CA SER A 243 -18.47 2.03 10.95
C SER A 243 -18.03 3.03 12.05
N GLY A 244 -18.53 4.27 11.98
CA GLY A 244 -18.37 5.27 13.03
C GLY A 244 -17.15 6.17 12.91
N ARG A 245 -17.08 7.19 13.79
CA ARG A 245 -15.93 8.11 13.89
C ARG A 245 -14.69 7.38 14.39
N ARG A 246 -13.52 7.88 14.03
CA ARG A 246 -12.21 7.47 14.53
C ARG A 246 -11.56 8.64 15.21
N VAL A 247 -11.02 8.38 16.40
CA VAL A 247 -10.24 9.33 17.17
C VAL A 247 -8.85 8.75 17.27
N PHE A 248 -7.85 9.49 16.79
CA PHE A 248 -6.46 9.03 16.80
C PHE A 248 -5.69 9.75 17.89
N GLY A 249 -4.93 9.03 18.72
CA GLY A 249 -4.12 9.61 19.81
C GLY A 249 -3.01 10.58 19.35
N THR A 250 -2.15 11.00 20.29
CA THR A 250 -1.09 11.99 20.04
C THR A 250 0.29 11.39 19.74
N SER A 251 0.45 10.07 19.89
CA SER A 251 1.72 9.38 19.63
C SER A 251 2.05 9.30 18.14
N ALA A 252 3.32 9.02 17.82
CA ALA A 252 3.78 8.76 16.45
C ALA A 252 3.00 7.61 15.81
N TRP A 253 2.80 6.53 16.56
CA TRP A 253 1.97 5.40 16.17
C TRP A 253 0.58 5.84 15.70
N GLU A 254 -0.10 6.66 16.50
CA GLU A 254 -1.47 7.10 16.21
C GLU A 254 -1.54 8.12 15.06
N ALA A 255 -0.56 9.01 14.94
CA ALA A 255 -0.48 9.92 13.80
C ALA A 255 -0.30 9.15 12.47
N VAL A 256 0.54 8.11 12.45
CA VAL A 256 0.72 7.27 11.26
C VAL A 256 -0.50 6.40 10.97
N ARG A 257 -1.18 5.91 12.03
CA ARG A 257 -2.44 5.19 11.91
C ARG A 257 -3.53 6.08 11.29
N GLU A 258 -3.60 7.35 11.70
CA GLU A 258 -4.45 8.38 11.11
C GLU A 258 -4.12 8.61 9.62
N ILE A 259 -2.84 8.80 9.28
CA ILE A 259 -2.39 9.00 7.90
C ILE A 259 -2.89 7.85 7.02
N ARG A 260 -2.68 6.60 7.44
CA ARG A 260 -3.11 5.40 6.70
C ARG A 260 -4.62 5.37 6.50
N PHE A 261 -5.39 5.71 7.54
CA PHE A 261 -6.84 5.81 7.47
C PHE A 261 -7.30 6.89 6.48
N ARG A 262 -6.69 8.07 6.51
CA ARG A 262 -7.05 9.18 5.62
C ARG A 262 -6.66 8.93 4.17
N VAL A 263 -5.50 8.29 3.94
CA VAL A 263 -5.09 7.82 2.60
C VAL A 263 -6.13 6.84 2.06
N PHE A 264 -6.59 5.89 2.88
CA PHE A 264 -7.65 4.98 2.47
C PHE A 264 -8.95 5.73 2.16
N CYS A 265 -9.34 6.71 2.96
CA CYS A 265 -10.54 7.49 2.72
C CYS A 265 -10.47 8.29 1.40
N ALA A 266 -9.30 8.85 1.08
CA ALA A 266 -9.10 9.63 -0.13
C ALA A 266 -9.00 8.76 -1.40
N THR A 267 -8.40 7.58 -1.32
CA THR A 267 -8.00 6.80 -2.52
C THR A 267 -8.63 5.41 -2.64
N ARG A 268 -9.19 4.89 -1.54
CA ARG A 268 -9.51 3.47 -1.32
C ARG A 268 -8.35 2.50 -1.46
N LEU A 269 -7.12 3.01 -1.42
CA LEU A 269 -5.92 2.19 -1.42
C LEU A 269 -5.37 2.11 0.00
N THR A 270 -4.83 0.95 0.34
CA THR A 270 -4.23 0.70 1.65
C THR A 270 -2.72 0.87 1.56
N CYS A 271 -2.11 1.52 2.56
CA CYS A 271 -0.66 1.64 2.65
C CYS A 271 -0.11 0.99 3.93
N SER A 272 1.17 0.64 3.88
CA SER A 272 1.96 0.22 5.05
C SER A 272 2.94 1.33 5.40
N ALA A 273 3.34 1.41 6.66
CA ALA A 273 4.22 2.48 7.14
C ALA A 273 5.26 1.97 8.12
N GLY A 274 6.43 2.59 8.14
CA GLY A 274 7.47 2.32 9.13
C GLY A 274 7.82 3.61 9.86
N ILE A 275 7.95 3.51 11.17
CA ILE A 275 8.33 4.60 12.07
C ILE A 275 9.69 4.26 12.62
N GLY A 276 10.64 5.18 12.49
CA GLY A 276 11.99 4.99 12.99
C GLY A 276 12.72 6.30 13.17
N PRO A 277 13.86 6.28 13.87
CA PRO A 277 14.65 7.48 14.16
C PRO A 277 15.35 8.08 12.93
N ASN A 278 15.39 7.35 11.81
CA ASN A 278 15.95 7.80 10.54
C ASN A 278 15.26 7.07 9.36
N THR A 279 15.55 7.55 8.14
CA THR A 279 14.94 7.04 6.90
C THR A 279 15.25 5.57 6.62
N LEU A 280 16.46 5.09 6.92
CA LEU A 280 16.86 3.70 6.73
C LEU A 280 16.03 2.75 7.60
N ILE A 281 15.96 3.03 8.91
CA ILE A 281 15.19 2.21 9.85
C ILE A 281 13.70 2.29 9.51
N ALA A 282 13.18 3.48 9.19
CA ALA A 282 11.79 3.64 8.77
C ALA A 282 11.46 2.84 7.51
N LYS A 283 12.34 2.83 6.50
CA LYS A 283 12.15 2.03 5.28
C LYS A 283 12.07 0.53 5.59
N ILE A 284 13.02 0.02 6.39
CA ILE A 284 13.06 -1.39 6.76
C ILE A 284 11.82 -1.77 7.59
N ALA A 285 11.44 -0.93 8.57
CA ALA A 285 10.25 -1.10 9.39
C ALA A 285 8.96 -1.15 8.56
N SER A 286 8.86 -0.33 7.50
CA SER A 286 7.69 -0.30 6.63
C SER A 286 7.43 -1.62 5.91
N ASP A 287 8.48 -2.36 5.59
CA ASP A 287 8.41 -3.68 4.95
C ASP A 287 8.09 -4.80 5.95
N TRP A 288 8.34 -4.58 7.25
CA TRP A 288 8.16 -5.57 8.30
C TRP A 288 6.70 -5.96 8.48
N SER A 289 5.78 -4.99 8.46
CA SER A 289 4.35 -5.21 8.69
C SER A 289 3.50 -5.17 7.42
N LYS A 290 4.10 -5.32 6.22
CA LYS A 290 3.33 -5.51 4.98
C LYS A 290 2.58 -6.87 5.01
N PRO A 291 1.35 -6.95 4.45
CA PRO A 291 0.51 -5.87 3.94
C PRO A 291 -0.28 -5.13 5.04
N MET A 292 -0.65 -3.87 4.76
CA MET A 292 -1.62 -3.08 5.54
C MET A 292 -1.31 -2.99 7.03
N GLY A 293 -0.03 -2.92 7.39
CA GLY A 293 0.41 -2.77 8.76
C GLY A 293 1.38 -1.61 8.94
N GLN A 294 1.71 -1.35 10.18
CA GLN A 294 2.78 -0.43 10.54
C GLN A 294 3.71 -1.06 11.57
N PHE A 295 4.93 -0.56 11.65
CA PHE A 295 5.91 -1.00 12.63
C PHE A 295 6.70 0.20 13.13
N GLU A 296 6.92 0.28 14.43
CA GLU A 296 7.67 1.36 15.07
C GLU A 296 8.92 0.80 15.73
N VAL A 297 10.06 1.41 15.39
CA VAL A 297 11.32 1.20 16.08
C VAL A 297 11.54 2.41 16.99
N PRO A 298 11.53 2.22 18.32
CA PRO A 298 11.79 3.30 19.27
C PRO A 298 13.11 4.02 18.99
N ARG A 299 13.20 5.28 19.40
CA ARG A 299 14.40 6.11 19.21
C ARG A 299 15.61 5.67 20.06
N SER A 300 15.44 4.77 21.02
CA SER A 300 16.53 4.30 21.87
C SER A 300 17.56 3.48 21.07
N ARG A 301 18.84 3.62 21.45
CA ARG A 301 19.95 2.93 20.78
C ARG A 301 19.82 1.41 20.91
N GLU A 302 19.34 0.96 22.07
CA GLU A 302 19.13 -0.44 22.41
C GLU A 302 18.06 -1.06 21.50
N ALA A 303 16.92 -0.38 21.31
CA ALA A 303 15.85 -0.88 20.45
C ALA A 303 16.28 -0.92 18.97
N VAL A 304 17.05 0.07 18.51
CA VAL A 304 17.61 0.05 17.15
C VAL A 304 18.57 -1.12 16.97
N ASN A 305 19.46 -1.37 17.94
CA ASN A 305 20.39 -2.49 17.88
C ASN A 305 19.65 -3.84 17.88
N GLU A 306 18.67 -4.01 18.78
CA GLU A 306 17.86 -5.22 18.85
C GLU A 306 17.10 -5.47 17.53
N PHE A 307 16.53 -4.42 16.95
CA PHE A 307 15.88 -4.49 15.64
C PHE A 307 16.86 -4.92 14.54
N MET A 308 18.04 -4.29 14.48
CA MET A 308 19.03 -4.56 13.43
C MET A 308 19.63 -5.97 13.51
N VAL A 309 19.80 -6.53 14.72
CA VAL A 309 20.32 -7.90 14.92
C VAL A 309 19.40 -8.95 14.29
N GLN A 310 18.09 -8.69 14.25
CA GLN A 310 17.11 -9.62 13.68
C GLN A 310 17.06 -9.59 12.15
N MET A 311 17.76 -8.65 11.50
CA MET A 311 17.60 -8.37 10.07
C MET A 311 18.58 -9.16 9.18
N PRO A 312 18.09 -9.97 8.22
CA PRO A 312 18.92 -10.51 7.16
C PRO A 312 19.46 -9.37 6.27
N VAL A 313 20.74 -9.39 5.90
CA VAL A 313 21.40 -8.34 5.09
C VAL A 313 20.61 -7.97 3.82
N ARG A 314 20.01 -8.97 3.14
CA ARG A 314 19.18 -8.77 1.94
C ARG A 314 17.93 -7.88 2.12
N LYS A 315 17.52 -7.62 3.36
CA LYS A 315 16.37 -6.78 3.71
C LYS A 315 16.75 -5.32 3.94
N VAL A 316 18.03 -5.02 4.02
CA VAL A 316 18.53 -3.65 4.04
C VAL A 316 18.43 -3.12 2.62
N SER A 317 17.51 -2.19 2.38
CA SER A 317 17.47 -1.45 1.12
C SER A 317 18.75 -0.63 1.01
N LEU A 318 19.74 -1.16 0.29
CA LEU A 318 20.92 -0.41 -0.11
C LEU A 318 20.50 0.59 -1.20
N TYR A 319 19.95 1.73 -0.80
CA TYR A 319 20.11 2.97 -1.58
C TYR A 319 21.52 3.54 -1.33
N PHE A 320 22.55 2.68 -1.35
CA PHE A 320 23.92 3.13 -1.55
C PHE A 320 24.10 3.23 -3.06
N CYS A 321 23.58 4.31 -3.64
CA CYS A 321 24.20 4.82 -4.84
C CYS A 321 25.62 5.21 -4.38
N LEU A 322 26.64 4.48 -4.85
CA LEU A 322 28.03 4.84 -4.59
C LEU A 322 28.19 6.36 -4.76
N PRO A 323 28.81 7.09 -3.82
CA PRO A 323 29.61 8.20 -4.26
C PRO A 323 30.76 7.58 -5.06
N LEU A 324 30.64 7.59 -6.39
CA LEU A 324 31.79 7.64 -7.28
C LEU A 324 32.51 8.97 -7.00
N CYS A 325 33.12 9.10 -5.82
CA CYS A 325 34.27 9.95 -5.62
C CYS A 325 35.48 9.05 -5.90
N LEU A 326 35.89 9.03 -7.16
CA LEU A 326 37.29 8.80 -7.51
C LEU A 326 37.99 10.16 -7.35
N PRO A 327 38.85 10.36 -6.34
CA PRO A 327 39.94 11.29 -6.47
C PRO A 327 41.06 10.57 -7.24
N LEU A 328 41.36 11.05 -8.44
CA LEU A 328 42.75 11.06 -8.93
C LEU A 328 43.42 12.32 -8.38
#